data_AF-A0A7D4JVY9-F1
#
_entry.id   AF-A0A7D4JVY9-F1
#
_cell.length_a   1.000
_cell.length_b   1.000
_cell.length_c   1.000
_cell.angle_alpha   90.00
_cell.angle_beta   90.00
_cell.angle_gamma   90.00
#
_symmetry.space_group_name_H-M   'P 1'
#
loop_
_entity.id
_entity.type
_entity.pdbx_description
1 polymer ?
#
loop_
_entity_poly.entity_id
_entity_poly.type
_entity_poly.pdbx_seq_one_letter_code
_entity_poly.pdbx_strand_id
1 'polypeptide(L)'
;MKKHVFILSLFVIVFAACSFHRGKERRNVVVPPKVHRKYESRCDEKKVVEKDKLQKIRKLQSLVEKDTSWYGHYEYYMQASDYPPIFVGYELEISSDSCIFTGNGQMTCFRILCTVRKKNEKHLKLCYLASLGETNSLPLSNVEKATVVELYRYNGKYYLKSPYIINKKGKNNVKVKCEKQQ
;
A
#
# COMPACT_ATOMS: atom_id res chain seq x y z
N MET A 1 -51.81 -35.01 35.67
CA MET A 1 -51.50 -36.43 35.38
C MET A 1 -50.76 -36.47 34.05
N LYS A 2 -49.42 -36.61 34.05
CA LYS A 2 -48.63 -37.84 33.83
C LYS A 2 -48.70 -38.39 32.37
N LYS A 3 -47.51 -38.36 31.72
CA LYS A 3 -46.92 -39.35 30.77
C LYS A 3 -46.87 -39.01 29.27
N HIS A 4 -45.70 -38.52 28.83
CA HIS A 4 -44.66 -39.22 28.04
C HIS A 4 -45.02 -40.25 26.94
N VAL A 5 -44.20 -40.17 25.86
CA VAL A 5 -43.63 -41.23 24.99
C VAL A 5 -44.46 -41.58 23.75
N PHE A 6 -44.05 -41.07 22.57
CA PHE A 6 -43.19 -41.71 21.54
C PHE A 6 -43.84 -42.93 20.88
N ILE A 7 -43.84 -43.00 19.54
CA ILE A 7 -43.36 -44.15 18.73
C ILE A 7 -43.70 -44.01 17.23
N LEU A 8 -42.63 -44.13 16.43
CA LEU A 8 -42.44 -44.79 15.11
C LEU A 8 -43.54 -44.70 14.04
N SER A 9 -43.23 -44.38 12.78
CA SER A 9 -42.67 -45.30 11.76
C SER A 9 -43.12 -44.67 10.41
N LEU A 10 -42.42 -44.55 9.29
CA LEU A 10 -41.68 -45.51 8.47
C LEU A 10 -40.90 -44.65 7.46
N PHE A 11 -39.63 -44.94 7.21
CA PHE A 11 -39.09 -44.97 5.84
C PHE A 11 -37.84 -45.84 5.86
N VAL A 12 -38.10 -47.14 5.72
CA VAL A 12 -37.09 -48.14 5.37
C VAL A 12 -37.16 -48.28 3.86
N ILE A 13 -36.14 -47.81 3.15
CA ILE A 13 -35.66 -48.50 1.95
C ILE A 13 -34.14 -48.56 2.05
N VAL A 14 -33.68 -49.73 2.52
CA VAL A 14 -32.30 -50.21 2.43
C VAL A 14 -32.28 -51.24 1.33
N PHE A 15 -31.35 -51.12 0.38
CA PHE A 15 -30.54 -52.20 -0.21
C PHE A 15 -29.36 -51.48 -0.91
N ALA A 16 -28.12 -51.48 -0.40
CA ALA A 16 -27.13 -52.57 -0.39
C ALA A 16 -26.91 -53.15 -1.80
N ALA A 17 -25.70 -53.31 -2.36
CA ALA A 17 -24.34 -53.07 -1.94
C ALA A 17 -23.44 -53.15 -3.18
N CYS A 18 -22.31 -52.43 -3.21
CA CYS A 18 -21.07 -52.93 -3.80
C CYS A 18 -19.90 -52.21 -3.15
N SER A 19 -19.09 -53.00 -2.46
CA SER A 19 -17.91 -52.60 -1.72
C SER A 19 -16.72 -52.40 -2.65
N PHE A 20 -15.84 -51.49 -2.24
CA PHE A 20 -14.37 -51.63 -2.34
C PHE A 20 -13.69 -51.42 -3.71
N HIS A 21 -13.13 -50.22 -3.92
CA HIS A 21 -11.67 -50.06 -4.07
C HIS A 21 -11.22 -48.58 -3.98
N ARG A 22 -10.21 -48.37 -3.12
CA ARG A 22 -9.34 -47.19 -2.93
C ARG A 22 -9.27 -46.20 -4.10
N GLY A 23 -9.66 -44.94 -3.83
CA GLY A 23 -9.20 -43.76 -4.57
C GLY A 23 -9.03 -42.60 -3.60
N LYS A 24 -7.78 -42.19 -3.32
CA LYS A 24 -7.46 -40.96 -2.59
C LYS A 24 -7.96 -39.77 -3.41
N GLU A 25 -9.12 -39.22 -3.09
CA GLU A 25 -9.53 -37.93 -3.63
C GLU A 25 -8.76 -36.83 -2.89
N ARG A 26 -7.67 -36.36 -3.52
CA ARG A 26 -7.00 -35.14 -3.13
C ARG A 26 -8.03 -34.01 -3.28
N ARG A 27 -8.58 -33.53 -2.16
CA ARG A 27 -9.22 -32.20 -2.16
C ARG A 27 -8.13 -31.22 -2.56
N ASN A 28 -8.22 -30.74 -3.81
CA ASN A 28 -7.46 -29.59 -4.24
C ASN A 28 -7.94 -28.42 -3.40
N VAL A 29 -7.20 -28.11 -2.34
CA VAL A 29 -7.23 -26.79 -1.73
C VAL A 29 -6.80 -25.85 -2.83
N VAL A 30 -7.76 -25.19 -3.48
CA VAL A 30 -7.48 -24.07 -4.36
C VAL A 30 -6.93 -22.98 -3.45
N VAL A 31 -5.60 -22.99 -3.30
CA VAL A 31 -4.86 -21.88 -2.73
C VAL A 31 -5.23 -20.67 -3.59
N PRO A 32 -5.78 -19.58 -3.03
CA PRO A 32 -6.09 -18.41 -3.81
C PRO A 32 -4.82 -17.97 -4.55
N PRO A 33 -4.89 -17.64 -5.84
CA PRO A 33 -3.71 -17.23 -6.58
C PRO A 33 -3.09 -16.06 -5.83
N LYS A 34 -1.79 -16.13 -5.53
CA LYS A 34 -1.03 -14.94 -5.14
C LYS A 34 -1.03 -14.01 -6.34
N VAL A 35 -2.06 -13.18 -6.45
CA VAL A 35 -2.21 -12.17 -7.49
C VAL A 35 -1.22 -11.05 -7.17
N HIS A 36 0.04 -11.25 -7.55
CA HIS A 36 0.92 -10.14 -7.90
C HIS A 36 0.48 -9.62 -9.27
N ARG A 37 -0.67 -8.93 -9.33
CA ARG A 37 -1.04 -8.18 -10.53
C ARG A 37 -0.11 -6.97 -10.54
N LYS A 38 0.85 -6.97 -11.46
CA LYS A 38 1.67 -5.81 -11.78
C LYS A 38 0.72 -4.65 -12.09
N TYR A 39 0.55 -3.73 -11.15
CA TYR A 39 -0.33 -2.58 -11.33
C TYR A 39 0.40 -1.61 -12.25
N GLU A 40 -0.17 -1.37 -13.42
CA GLU A 40 0.39 -0.45 -14.40
C GLU A 40 0.02 0.97 -13.99
N SER A 41 1.04 1.79 -13.71
CA SER A 41 0.85 3.16 -13.25
C SER A 41 0.08 3.99 -14.29
N ARG A 42 -1.00 4.66 -13.88
CA ARG A 42 -1.72 5.61 -14.75
C ARG A 42 -1.13 7.01 -14.76
N CYS A 43 -0.12 7.28 -13.94
CA CYS A 43 0.56 8.56 -13.97
C CYS A 43 1.47 8.59 -15.20
N ASP A 44 1.05 9.31 -16.24
CA ASP A 44 1.80 9.48 -17.49
C ASP A 44 3.22 9.98 -17.19
N GLU A 45 4.26 9.24 -17.61
CA GLU A 45 5.67 9.64 -17.51
C GLU A 45 6.08 10.70 -18.56
N LYS A 46 5.13 11.41 -19.16
CA LYS A 46 5.41 12.31 -20.29
C LYS A 46 6.09 13.60 -19.83
N LYS A 47 7.42 13.52 -19.91
CA LYS A 47 8.50 14.53 -19.97
C LYS A 47 8.74 15.49 -18.79
N VAL A 48 9.83 15.16 -18.11
CA VAL A 48 11.00 16.00 -17.78
C VAL A 48 10.70 17.33 -17.09
N VAL A 49 10.72 17.30 -15.76
CA VAL A 49 11.26 18.42 -14.98
C VAL A 49 12.58 18.81 -15.61
N GLU A 50 12.69 20.06 -16.08
CA GLU A 50 13.89 20.67 -16.64
C GLU A 50 15.13 20.17 -15.87
N LYS A 51 15.95 19.34 -16.54
CA LYS A 51 17.03 18.57 -15.90
C LYS A 51 17.93 19.44 -15.01
N ASP A 52 18.07 20.71 -15.39
CA ASP A 52 18.86 21.71 -14.68
C ASP A 52 18.24 22.17 -13.35
N LYS A 53 16.92 22.34 -13.27
CA LYS A 53 16.22 22.60 -12.00
C LYS A 53 16.32 21.40 -11.06
N LEU A 54 16.13 20.19 -11.60
CA LEU A 54 16.26 18.96 -10.83
C LEU A 54 17.70 18.73 -10.35
N GLN A 55 18.71 19.00 -11.17
CA GLN A 55 20.12 18.94 -10.76
C GLN A 55 20.47 19.97 -9.69
N LYS A 56 19.95 21.21 -9.80
CA LYS A 56 20.17 22.25 -8.80
C LYS A 56 19.53 21.88 -7.45
N ILE A 57 18.33 21.31 -7.47
CA ILE A 57 17.64 20.79 -6.29
C ILE A 57 18.39 19.58 -5.70
N ARG A 58 18.85 18.64 -6.53
CA ARG A 58 19.64 17.49 -6.09
C ARG A 58 20.96 17.88 -5.45
N LYS A 59 21.67 18.89 -5.99
CA LYS A 59 22.88 19.45 -5.37
C LYS A 59 22.62 20.08 -4.00
N LEU A 60 21.42 20.66 -3.79
CA LEU A 60 21.01 21.18 -2.48
C LEU A 60 20.71 20.06 -1.47
N GLN A 61 20.24 18.89 -1.93
CA GLN A 61 19.98 17.71 -1.09
C GLN A 61 21.23 16.87 -0.80
N SER A 62 22.13 16.72 -1.77
CA SER A 62 23.31 15.84 -1.68
C SER A 62 24.38 16.29 -0.67
N LEU A 63 24.23 17.47 -0.06
CA LEU A 63 25.19 17.99 0.91
C LEU A 63 24.95 17.51 2.34
N VAL A 64 23.88 16.77 2.61
CA VAL A 64 23.50 16.37 3.97
C VAL A 64 22.97 14.95 3.94
N GLU A 65 23.69 14.05 4.64
CA GLU A 65 23.18 12.87 5.36
C GLU A 65 23.78 11.50 4.95
N LYS A 66 24.80 11.05 5.72
CA LYS A 66 25.46 9.73 5.61
C LYS A 66 24.63 8.55 6.16
N ASP A 67 23.49 8.83 6.79
CA ASP A 67 22.67 7.79 7.42
C ASP A 67 21.68 7.18 6.41
N THR A 68 22.11 6.05 5.85
CA THR A 68 21.41 5.25 4.85
C THR A 68 20.36 4.30 5.45
N SER A 69 20.17 4.28 6.78
CA SER A 69 19.26 3.32 7.43
C SER A 69 17.80 3.46 7.01
N TRP A 70 17.44 4.64 6.50
CA TRP A 70 16.13 4.97 5.95
C TRP A 70 16.03 4.84 4.44
N TYR A 71 17.13 4.50 3.74
CA TYR A 71 17.07 4.27 2.30
C TYR A 71 16.26 3.01 2.01
N GLY A 72 15.49 3.06 0.93
CA GLY A 72 14.67 1.96 0.47
C GLY A 72 13.36 2.45 -0.13
N HIS A 73 12.58 1.47 -0.58
CA HIS A 73 11.29 1.68 -1.19
C HIS A 73 10.19 1.20 -0.23
N TYR A 74 9.30 2.10 0.15
CA TYR A 74 8.26 1.87 1.15
C TYR A 74 6.88 1.87 0.50
N GLU A 75 6.11 0.82 0.69
CA GLU A 75 4.87 0.61 -0.05
C GLU A 75 3.68 0.36 0.87
N TYR A 76 2.56 1.00 0.53
CA TYR A 76 1.26 0.72 1.09
C TYR A 76 0.23 0.60 -0.02
N TYR A 77 -0.27 -0.62 -0.22
CA TYR A 77 -1.34 -0.92 -1.16
C TYR A 77 -2.62 -1.30 -0.44
N MET A 78 -3.75 -0.87 -0.98
CA MET A 78 -5.05 -1.31 -0.53
C MET A 78 -6.06 -1.39 -1.66
N GLN A 79 -7.03 -2.28 -1.46
CA GLN A 79 -8.26 -2.29 -2.23
C GLN A 79 -9.25 -1.32 -1.55
N ALA A 80 -9.60 -0.26 -2.25
CA ALA A 80 -10.50 0.81 -1.79
C ALA A 80 -11.98 0.47 -2.02
N SER A 81 -12.28 -0.41 -2.97
CA SER A 81 -13.64 -0.89 -3.27
C SER A 81 -13.58 -2.34 -3.71
N ASP A 82 -14.59 -3.14 -3.34
CA ASP A 82 -14.74 -4.54 -3.76
C ASP A 82 -15.48 -4.67 -5.09
N TYR A 83 -16.42 -3.76 -5.39
CA TYR A 83 -17.25 -3.82 -6.59
C TYR A 83 -17.65 -2.41 -7.11
N PRO A 84 -17.07 -1.93 -8.22
CA PRO A 84 -15.94 -2.52 -8.95
C PRO A 84 -14.68 -2.54 -8.07
N PRO A 85 -13.73 -3.47 -8.32
CA PRO A 85 -12.48 -3.51 -7.58
C PRO A 85 -11.62 -2.27 -7.90
N ILE A 86 -11.38 -1.44 -6.88
CA ILE A 86 -10.55 -0.23 -7.00
C ILE A 86 -9.33 -0.42 -6.11
N PHE A 87 -8.13 -0.23 -6.67
CA PHE A 87 -6.88 -0.29 -5.92
C PHE A 87 -6.23 1.08 -5.84
N VAL A 88 -5.61 1.35 -4.69
CA VAL A 88 -4.80 2.54 -4.46
C VAL A 88 -3.47 2.09 -3.86
N GLY A 89 -2.38 2.60 -4.42
CA GLY A 89 -1.01 2.38 -3.99
C GLY A 89 -0.36 3.69 -3.59
N TYR A 90 0.46 3.62 -2.55
CA TYR A 90 1.29 4.72 -2.09
C TYR A 90 2.70 4.22 -1.90
N GLU A 91 3.64 4.95 -2.47
CA GLU A 91 5.04 4.57 -2.50
C GLU A 91 5.89 5.75 -2.04
N LEU A 92 6.86 5.48 -1.16
CA LEU A 92 7.87 6.43 -0.75
C LEU A 92 9.25 5.83 -1.06
N GLU A 93 9.97 6.44 -1.97
CA GLU A 93 11.34 6.07 -2.31
C GLU A 93 12.31 7.05 -1.66
N ILE A 94 13.28 6.53 -0.91
CA ILE A 94 14.35 7.32 -0.30
C ILE A 94 15.69 6.75 -0.77
N SER A 95 16.46 7.56 -1.49
CA SER A 95 17.81 7.26 -1.96
C SER A 95 18.79 8.38 -1.56
N SER A 96 20.06 8.23 -1.92
CA SER A 96 21.08 9.25 -1.63
C SER A 96 20.80 10.60 -2.30
N ASP A 97 20.12 10.57 -3.44
CA ASP A 97 20.00 11.72 -4.32
C ASP A 97 18.58 12.28 -4.36
N SER A 98 17.60 11.55 -3.81
CA SER A 98 16.20 11.94 -3.91
C SER A 98 15.31 11.29 -2.86
N CYS A 99 14.20 11.96 -2.58
CA CYS A 99 13.08 11.39 -1.85
C CYS A 99 11.80 11.63 -2.66
N ILE A 100 11.16 10.56 -3.15
CA ILE A 100 10.01 10.65 -4.04
C ILE A 100 8.81 10.02 -3.35
N PHE A 101 7.72 10.77 -3.27
CA PHE A 101 6.45 10.27 -2.75
C PHE A 101 5.43 10.21 -3.88
N THR A 102 4.86 9.03 -4.07
CA THR A 102 3.95 8.71 -5.17
C THR A 102 2.64 8.18 -4.59
N GLY A 103 1.53 8.62 -5.18
CA GLY A 103 0.21 8.07 -4.92
C GLY A 103 -0.44 7.74 -6.24
N ASN A 104 -0.99 6.53 -6.35
CA ASN A 104 -1.53 6.01 -7.58
C ASN A 104 -2.83 5.26 -7.33
N GLY A 105 -3.88 5.60 -8.07
CA GLY A 105 -5.22 5.07 -7.89
C GLY A 105 -6.20 5.79 -8.79
N GLN A 106 -7.45 5.32 -8.83
CA GLN A 106 -8.45 5.83 -9.77
C GLN A 106 -8.76 7.33 -9.61
N MET A 107 -8.64 7.88 -8.40
CA MET A 107 -8.84 9.31 -8.09
C MET A 107 -7.62 9.97 -7.46
N THR A 108 -6.48 9.28 -7.43
CA THR A 108 -5.23 9.75 -6.81
C THR A 108 -4.13 9.52 -7.82
N CYS A 109 -3.57 10.58 -8.39
CA CYS A 109 -2.33 10.48 -9.15
C CYS A 109 -1.45 11.66 -8.75
N PHE A 110 -0.36 11.34 -8.07
CA PHE A 110 0.69 12.31 -7.84
C PHE A 110 2.06 11.66 -7.77
N ARG A 111 3.06 12.42 -8.17
CA ARG A 111 4.47 12.12 -7.97
C ARG A 111 5.19 13.39 -7.58
N ILE A 112 5.72 13.44 -6.37
CA ILE A 112 6.34 14.65 -5.81
C ILE A 112 7.73 14.37 -5.27
N LEU A 113 8.61 15.34 -5.47
CA LEU A 113 9.91 15.41 -4.83
C LEU A 113 9.73 15.97 -3.43
N CYS A 114 10.31 15.28 -2.46
CA CYS A 114 10.27 15.61 -1.06
C CYS A 114 11.68 15.92 -0.55
N THR A 115 11.76 16.57 0.61
CA THR A 115 13.01 16.76 1.36
C THR A 115 12.82 16.44 2.83
N VAL A 116 13.86 15.90 3.46
CA VAL A 116 13.87 15.65 4.91
C VAL A 116 13.91 17.00 5.63
N ARG A 117 12.90 17.25 6.47
CA ARG A 117 12.83 18.45 7.34
C ARG A 117 13.20 18.15 8.78
N LYS A 118 12.87 16.95 9.27
CA LYS A 118 13.20 16.50 10.62
C LYS A 118 13.49 15.01 10.61
N LYS A 119 14.54 14.60 11.31
CA LYS A 119 14.97 13.21 11.45
C LYS A 119 15.28 12.88 12.90
N ASN A 120 14.87 11.70 13.31
CA ASN A 120 15.38 11.01 14.48
C ASN A 120 15.38 9.49 14.21
N GLU A 121 15.86 8.69 15.17
CA GLU A 121 16.01 7.23 15.03
C GLU A 121 14.72 6.47 14.69
N LYS A 122 13.55 7.03 14.99
CA LYS A 122 12.25 6.37 14.86
C LYS A 122 11.30 7.07 13.89
N HIS A 123 11.67 8.22 13.35
CA HIS A 123 10.77 9.09 12.61
C HIS A 123 11.49 10.04 11.63
N LEU A 124 10.97 10.09 10.40
CA LEU A 124 11.30 11.09 9.38
C LEU A 124 10.06 11.93 9.05
N LYS A 125 10.26 13.24 8.99
CA LYS A 125 9.27 14.20 8.47
C LYS A 125 9.75 14.73 7.12
N LEU A 126 8.97 14.45 6.08
CA LEU A 126 9.28 14.79 4.70
C LEU A 126 8.36 15.90 4.22
N CYS A 127 8.96 16.92 3.61
CA CYS A 127 8.26 18.10 3.14
C CYS A 127 8.22 18.17 1.62
N TYR A 128 7.14 18.74 1.09
CA TYR A 128 7.00 19.03 -0.33
C TYR A 128 8.14 19.93 -0.80
N LEU A 129 8.75 19.55 -1.93
CA LEU A 129 9.73 20.37 -2.62
C LEU A 129 9.23 20.75 -4.02
N ALA A 130 8.86 19.75 -4.84
CA ALA A 130 8.40 20.01 -6.19
C ALA A 130 7.47 18.92 -6.72
N SER A 131 6.63 19.32 -7.68
CA SER A 131 5.83 18.42 -8.51
C SER A 131 6.73 17.77 -9.57
N LEU A 132 6.62 16.46 -9.76
CA LEU A 132 7.36 15.74 -10.82
C LEU A 132 6.48 15.35 -12.02
N GLY A 133 5.20 15.75 -12.05
CA GLY A 133 4.26 15.46 -13.14
C GLY A 133 3.21 16.56 -13.33
N GLU A 134 2.68 16.67 -14.55
CA GLU A 134 1.66 17.68 -14.92
C GLU A 134 0.27 17.33 -14.36
N THR A 135 -0.05 16.04 -14.25
CA THR A 135 -1.33 15.52 -13.77
C THR A 135 -1.38 15.33 -12.24
N ASN A 136 -0.55 16.06 -11.49
CA ASN A 136 -0.53 15.95 -10.04
C ASN A 136 -1.84 16.51 -9.45
N SER A 137 -2.69 15.62 -8.94
CA SER A 137 -4.01 15.96 -8.38
C SER A 137 -3.96 16.44 -6.92
N LEU A 138 -2.78 16.80 -6.41
CA LEU A 138 -2.66 17.24 -5.02
C LEU A 138 -3.20 18.68 -4.88
N PRO A 139 -4.17 18.93 -3.99
CA PRO A 139 -4.57 20.29 -3.64
C PRO A 139 -3.44 20.92 -2.81
N LEU A 140 -2.45 21.49 -3.50
CA LEU A 140 -1.30 22.19 -2.91
C LEU A 140 -1.60 23.70 -2.88
N SER A 141 -2.60 24.11 -2.10
CA SER A 141 -2.85 25.54 -1.89
C SER A 141 -1.78 26.14 -0.96
N ASN A 142 -0.80 26.85 -1.53
CA ASN A 142 0.21 27.69 -0.84
C ASN A 142 1.08 26.97 0.20
N VAL A 143 1.84 25.94 -0.20
CA VAL A 143 2.58 25.12 0.78
C VAL A 143 4.02 24.79 0.37
N GLU A 144 4.84 25.81 0.12
CA GLU A 144 6.28 25.62 0.28
C GLU A 144 6.56 25.07 1.68
N LYS A 145 7.22 23.91 1.77
CA LYS A 145 7.59 23.20 3.02
C LYS A 145 6.43 22.55 3.80
N ALA A 146 5.29 22.29 3.17
CA ALA A 146 4.24 21.40 3.71
C ALA A 146 4.85 20.07 4.15
N THR A 147 4.45 19.50 5.28
CA THR A 147 4.71 18.07 5.50
C THR A 147 3.75 17.26 4.64
N VAL A 148 4.32 16.45 3.74
CA VAL A 148 3.53 15.61 2.82
C VAL A 148 3.50 14.16 3.27
N VAL A 149 4.54 13.68 3.94
CA VAL A 149 4.58 12.32 4.49
C VAL A 149 5.49 12.26 5.72
N GLU A 150 5.08 11.45 6.68
CA GLU A 150 5.85 11.06 7.85
C GLU A 150 6.10 9.56 7.79
N LEU A 151 7.35 9.15 7.93
CA LEU A 151 7.77 7.74 7.96
C LEU A 151 8.24 7.39 9.36
N TYR A 152 7.71 6.30 9.91
CA TYR A 152 8.01 5.85 11.26
C TYR A 152 8.61 4.45 11.25
N ARG A 153 9.48 4.18 12.22
CA ARG A 153 10.08 2.85 12.48
C ARG A 153 9.85 2.46 13.94
N TYR A 154 9.13 1.36 14.15
CA TYR A 154 8.86 0.79 15.48
C TYR A 154 8.98 -0.73 15.44
N ASN A 155 9.84 -1.31 16.29
CA ASN A 155 10.03 -2.76 16.42
C ASN A 155 10.24 -3.48 15.07
N GLY A 156 11.11 -2.93 14.22
CA GLY A 156 11.40 -3.48 12.88
C GLY A 156 10.30 -3.29 11.84
N LYS A 157 9.17 -2.64 12.18
CA LYS A 157 8.06 -2.35 11.28
C LYS A 157 8.06 -0.88 10.88
N TYR A 158 7.55 -0.62 9.67
CA TYR A 158 7.47 0.71 9.10
C TYR A 158 6.02 1.16 8.97
N TYR A 159 5.82 2.48 9.11
CA TYR A 159 4.50 3.09 8.98
C TYR A 159 4.59 4.42 8.24
N LEU A 160 3.67 4.63 7.31
CA LEU A 160 3.48 5.91 6.65
C LEU A 160 2.30 6.65 7.30
N LYS A 161 2.40 7.98 7.35
CA LYS A 161 1.30 8.87 7.71
C LYS A 161 1.34 10.08 6.79
N SER A 162 0.23 10.39 6.15
CA SER A 162 0.13 11.50 5.22
C SER A 162 -1.31 11.97 5.12
N PRO A 163 -1.57 13.28 4.93
CA PRO A 163 -2.91 13.76 4.58
C PRO A 163 -3.43 13.19 3.24
N TYR A 164 -2.54 12.63 2.41
CA TYR A 164 -2.88 12.09 1.09
C TYR A 164 -2.98 10.56 1.07
N ILE A 165 -2.58 9.88 2.14
CA ILE A 165 -2.76 8.43 2.30
C ILE A 165 -4.09 8.17 2.99
N ILE A 166 -4.98 7.49 2.28
CA ILE A 166 -6.24 6.97 2.82
C ILE A 166 -6.05 5.54 3.30
N ASN A 167 -6.60 5.19 4.47
CA ASN A 167 -6.57 3.82 4.97
C ASN A 167 -7.81 3.02 4.53
N LYS A 168 -7.86 1.72 4.87
CA LYS A 168 -9.02 0.84 4.60
C LYS A 168 -10.36 1.31 5.21
N LYS A 169 -10.34 2.26 6.15
CA LYS A 169 -11.52 2.85 6.77
C LYS A 169 -11.90 4.21 6.17
N GLY A 170 -11.26 4.61 5.07
CA GLY A 170 -11.49 5.91 4.43
C GLY A 170 -10.91 7.11 5.18
N LYS A 171 -10.05 6.90 6.18
CA LYS A 171 -9.44 7.97 6.98
C LYS A 171 -8.04 8.32 6.48
N ASN A 172 -7.76 9.62 6.40
CA ASN A 172 -6.44 10.14 6.04
C ASN A 172 -5.64 10.54 7.28
N ASN A 173 -4.34 10.81 7.10
CA ASN A 173 -3.44 11.32 8.16
C ASN A 173 -3.35 10.43 9.41
N VAL A 174 -3.51 9.12 9.23
CA VAL A 174 -3.31 8.09 10.26
C VAL A 174 -2.12 7.22 9.89
N LYS A 175 -1.46 6.64 10.90
CA LYS A 175 -0.36 5.69 10.66
C LYS A 175 -0.92 4.42 10.00
N VAL A 176 -0.45 4.11 8.80
CA VAL A 176 -0.69 2.84 8.11
C VAL A 176 0.59 2.04 8.06
N LYS A 177 0.51 0.73 8.31
CA LYS A 177 1.68 -0.15 8.17
C LYS A 177 2.07 -0.21 6.70
N CYS A 178 3.33 0.00 6.40
CA CYS A 178 3.91 -0.19 5.07
C CYS A 178 4.97 -1.29 5.11
N GLU A 179 5.26 -1.86 3.95
CA GLU A 179 6.38 -2.77 3.76
C GLU A 179 7.56 -1.99 3.20
N LYS A 180 8.77 -2.31 3.67
CA LYS A 180 10.01 -1.80 3.08
C LYS A 180 10.56 -2.89 2.16
N GLN A 181 10.60 -2.64 0.85
CA GLN A 181 11.28 -3.54 -0.08
C GLN A 181 12.81 -3.42 0.12
N GLN A 182 13.49 -4.57 0.03
CA GLN A 182 14.95 -4.68 0.15
C GLN A 182 15.63 -4.32 -1.17
#